data_AF-A0A7W1GRD3-F1
#
_entry.id   AF-A0A7W1GRD3-F1
#
_cell.length_a   1.000
_cell.length_b   1.000
_cell.length_c   1.000
_cell.angle_alpha   90.00
_cell.angle_beta   90.00
_cell.angle_gamma   90.00
#
_symmetry.space_group_name_H-M   'P 1'
#
loop_
_entity.id
_entity.type
_entity.pdbx_description
1 polymer ?
#
loop_
_entity_poly.entity_id
_entity_poly.type
_entity_poly.pdbx_seq_one_letter_code
_entity_poly.pdbx_strand_id
1 'polypeptide(L)'
;MEAGELDVVERALAIEHEAVYAYGVVGGVLDPGTAEAGRALDGYEAHRARRDRLEDVVQELGSEPTPAEPGYVLPAPVTDVDSAARLARRVEDRSAVAYAQLVGSSVGDVRAVAVDWLTDAATRGLSWGASPTAFPGLRPVTS
;
A
#
# COMPACT_ATOMS: atom_id res chain seq x y z
N MET A 1 25.06 5.36 8.81
CA MET A 1 23.71 5.00 8.34
C MET A 1 22.72 5.67 9.27
N GLU A 2 21.83 6.49 8.75
CA GLU A 2 20.80 7.11 9.57
C GLU A 2 19.72 6.05 9.83
N ALA A 3 19.52 5.68 11.09
CA ALA A 3 18.49 4.72 11.51
C ALA A 3 17.08 5.05 10.98
N GLY A 4 16.85 6.29 10.51
CA GLY A 4 15.60 6.72 9.91
C GLY A 4 15.30 6.13 8.53
N GLU A 5 16.30 5.80 7.70
CA GLU A 5 16.03 5.24 6.36
C GLU A 5 15.45 3.81 6.48
N LEU A 6 16.10 2.97 7.28
CA LEU A 6 15.63 1.60 7.54
C LEU A 6 14.24 1.61 8.20
N ASP A 7 13.99 2.50 9.16
CA ASP A 7 12.66 2.62 9.81
C ASP A 7 11.55 2.95 8.81
N VAL A 8 11.81 3.86 7.85
CA VAL A 8 10.83 4.21 6.82
C VAL A 8 10.59 3.03 5.86
N VAL A 9 11.64 2.29 5.48
CA VAL A 9 11.51 1.11 4.61
C VAL A 9 10.74 -0.02 5.30
N GLU A 10 11.10 -0.37 6.54
CA GLU A 10 10.41 -1.38 7.35
C GLU A 10 8.94 -1.00 7.59
N ARG A 11 8.67 0.29 7.83
CA ARG A 11 7.30 0.80 7.96
C ARG A 11 6.51 0.64 6.67
N ALA A 12 7.12 0.90 5.52
CA ALA A 12 6.48 0.64 4.22
C ALA A 12 6.25 -0.87 4.01
N LEU A 13 7.22 -1.72 4.35
CA LEU A 13 7.11 -3.17 4.24
C LEU A 13 5.94 -3.71 5.08
N ALA A 14 5.80 -3.25 6.32
CA ALA A 14 4.67 -3.61 7.17
C ALA A 14 3.31 -3.23 6.55
N ILE A 15 3.24 -2.05 5.90
CA ILE A 15 2.03 -1.62 5.17
C ILE A 15 1.76 -2.51 3.96
N GLU A 16 2.80 -2.94 3.21
CA GLU A 16 2.62 -3.86 2.09
C GLU A 16 2.15 -5.25 2.53
N HIS A 17 2.63 -5.75 3.67
CA HIS A 17 2.13 -7.01 4.23
C HIS A 17 0.63 -6.95 4.54
N GLU A 18 0.20 -5.87 5.18
CA GLU A 18 -1.22 -5.61 5.43
C GLU A 18 -2.01 -5.48 4.11
N ALA A 19 -1.46 -4.80 3.12
CA ALA A 19 -2.10 -4.57 1.83
C ALA A 19 -2.32 -5.86 1.04
N VAL A 20 -1.30 -6.73 0.97
CA VAL A 20 -1.39 -8.04 0.31
C VAL A 20 -2.47 -8.90 0.96
N TYR A 21 -2.51 -8.96 2.30
CA TYR A 21 -3.56 -9.68 3.02
C TYR A 21 -4.95 -9.10 2.73
N ALA A 22 -5.10 -7.77 2.82
CA ALA A 22 -6.37 -7.11 2.62
C ALA A 22 -6.90 -7.28 1.19
N TYR A 23 -6.04 -7.19 0.17
CA TYR A 23 -6.44 -7.44 -1.22
C TYR A 23 -6.83 -8.90 -1.48
N GLY A 24 -6.24 -9.86 -0.77
CA GLY A 24 -6.71 -11.25 -0.75
C GLY A 24 -8.15 -11.37 -0.25
N VAL A 25 -8.50 -10.65 0.83
CA VAL A 25 -9.87 -10.59 1.36
C VAL A 25 -10.82 -9.89 0.40
N VAL A 26 -10.42 -8.75 -0.16
CA VAL A 26 -11.20 -8.00 -1.18
C VAL A 26 -11.52 -8.90 -2.36
N GLY A 27 -10.51 -9.56 -2.94
CA GLY A 27 -10.71 -10.47 -4.07
C GLY A 27 -11.58 -11.68 -3.73
N GLY A 28 -11.52 -12.20 -2.50
CA GLY A 28 -12.32 -13.34 -2.05
C GLY A 28 -13.82 -13.06 -1.90
N VAL A 29 -14.22 -11.79 -1.77
CA VAL A 29 -15.63 -11.37 -1.64
C VAL A 29 -16.27 -11.06 -2.99
N LEU A 30 -15.46 -10.76 -4.01
CA LEU A 30 -15.93 -10.31 -5.32
C LEU A 30 -16.21 -11.49 -6.25
N ASP A 31 -17.25 -11.36 -7.08
CA ASP A 31 -17.59 -12.38 -8.06
C ASP A 31 -16.50 -12.47 -9.15
N PRO A 32 -16.00 -13.69 -9.46
CA PRO A 32 -15.00 -13.88 -10.50
C PRO A 32 -15.48 -13.35 -11.88
N GLY A 33 -14.56 -12.76 -12.63
CA GLY A 33 -14.83 -12.23 -13.98
C GLY A 33 -15.46 -10.84 -14.01
N THR A 34 -15.73 -10.23 -12.86
CA THR A 34 -16.14 -8.82 -12.76
C THR A 34 -14.94 -7.86 -12.92
N ALA A 35 -15.22 -6.61 -13.28
CA ALA A 35 -14.19 -5.57 -13.37
C ALA A 35 -13.60 -5.25 -11.99
N GLU A 36 -14.40 -5.34 -10.94
CA GLU A 36 -14.00 -5.25 -9.53
C GLU A 36 -12.98 -6.34 -9.18
N ALA A 37 -13.26 -7.61 -9.54
CA ALA A 37 -12.35 -8.71 -9.28
C ALA A 37 -11.02 -8.54 -10.04
N GLY A 38 -11.06 -8.06 -11.29
CA GLY A 38 -9.84 -7.70 -12.05
C GLY A 38 -9.02 -6.62 -11.34
N ARG A 39 -9.66 -5.52 -10.93
CA ARG A 39 -8.98 -4.45 -10.15
C ARG A 39 -8.39 -4.94 -8.84
N ALA A 40 -9.06 -5.88 -8.17
CA ALA A 40 -8.58 -6.48 -6.93
C ALA A 40 -7.33 -7.33 -7.16
N LEU A 41 -7.31 -8.13 -8.23
CA LEU A 41 -6.15 -8.91 -8.62
C LEU A 41 -4.96 -8.02 -8.99
N ASP A 42 -5.18 -6.99 -9.82
CA ASP A 42 -4.14 -6.02 -10.18
C ASP A 42 -3.55 -5.31 -8.94
N GLY A 43 -4.41 -5.02 -7.95
CA GLY A 43 -3.99 -4.44 -6.67
C GLY A 43 -3.14 -5.40 -5.87
N TYR A 44 -3.60 -6.65 -5.73
CA TYR A 44 -2.87 -7.70 -5.05
C TYR A 44 -1.47 -7.92 -5.63
N GLU A 45 -1.36 -8.02 -6.96
CA GLU A 45 -0.08 -8.22 -7.64
C GLU A 45 0.86 -7.03 -7.47
N ALA A 46 0.35 -5.80 -7.57
CA ALA A 46 1.15 -4.59 -7.35
C ALA A 46 1.71 -4.53 -5.93
N HIS A 47 0.90 -4.79 -4.91
CA HIS A 47 1.36 -4.81 -3.51
C HIS A 47 2.35 -5.94 -3.24
N ARG A 48 2.15 -7.10 -3.84
CA ARG A 48 3.10 -8.21 -3.72
C ARG A 48 4.46 -7.85 -4.32
N ALA A 49 4.48 -7.26 -5.51
CA ALA A 49 5.73 -6.83 -6.14
C ALA A 49 6.47 -5.77 -5.31
N ARG A 50 5.74 -4.84 -4.69
CA ARG A 50 6.32 -3.80 -3.82
C ARG A 50 6.82 -4.36 -2.51
N ARG A 51 6.10 -5.30 -1.89
CA ARG A 51 6.59 -6.05 -0.72
C ARG A 51 7.92 -6.71 -1.04
N ASP A 52 7.96 -7.51 -2.11
CA ASP A 52 9.17 -8.26 -2.49
C ASP A 52 10.34 -7.30 -2.72
N ARG A 53 10.10 -6.14 -3.38
CA ARG A 53 11.13 -5.11 -3.54
C ARG A 53 11.58 -4.49 -2.22
N LEU A 54 10.67 -4.23 -1.27
CA LEU A 54 11.03 -3.66 0.03
C LEU A 54 11.80 -4.65 0.90
N GLU A 55 11.47 -5.94 0.85
CA GLU A 55 12.27 -7.01 1.47
C GLU A 55 13.71 -7.01 0.93
N ASP A 56 13.89 -6.90 -0.39
CA ASP A 56 15.21 -6.78 -1.01
C ASP A 56 15.96 -5.54 -0.51
N VAL A 57 15.28 -4.38 -0.42
CA VAL A 57 15.90 -3.14 0.08
C VAL A 57 16.34 -3.26 1.53
N VAL A 58 15.55 -3.89 2.40
CA VAL A 58 15.96 -4.12 3.80
C VAL A 58 17.24 -4.97 3.86
N GLN A 59 17.33 -6.01 3.02
CA GLN A 59 18.53 -6.85 2.92
C GLN A 59 19.74 -6.08 2.36
N GLU A 60 19.53 -5.24 1.34
CA GLU A 60 20.55 -4.33 0.79
C GLU A 60 21.09 -3.36 1.85
N LEU A 61 20.23 -2.94 2.79
CA LEU A 61 20.58 -2.13 3.97
C LEU A 61 21.23 -2.95 5.11
N GLY A 62 21.44 -4.25 4.92
CA GLY A 62 22.15 -5.14 5.86
C GLY A 62 21.30 -5.61 7.05
N SER A 63 19.98 -5.53 6.96
CA SER A 63 19.04 -6.02 7.98
C SER A 63 18.19 -7.18 7.46
N GLU A 64 17.54 -7.92 8.37
CA GLU A 64 16.61 -8.98 8.01
C GLU A 64 15.18 -8.40 7.95
N PRO A 65 14.43 -8.56 6.83
CA PRO A 65 13.08 -8.02 6.70
C PRO A 65 12.14 -8.52 7.78
N THR A 66 11.35 -7.62 8.36
CA THR A 66 10.27 -8.02 9.28
C THR A 66 9.29 -8.94 8.56
N PRO A 67 9.05 -10.18 9.02
CA PRO A 67 8.18 -11.12 8.33
C PRO A 67 6.71 -10.68 8.41
N ALA A 68 5.88 -11.19 7.50
CA ALA A 68 4.44 -10.99 7.57
C ALA A 68 3.82 -11.72 8.76
N GLU A 69 2.89 -11.05 9.44
CA GLU A 69 2.06 -11.68 10.46
C GLU A 69 1.16 -12.77 9.84
N PRO A 70 0.78 -13.81 10.61
CA PRO A 70 -0.09 -14.89 10.12
C PRO A 70 -1.51 -14.41 9.78
N GLY A 71 -1.90 -13.23 10.22
CA GLY A 71 -3.16 -12.58 9.88
C GLY A 71 -3.25 -11.16 10.42
N TYR A 72 -4.14 -10.36 9.83
CA TYR A 72 -4.33 -8.95 10.17
C TYR A 72 -5.77 -8.66 10.59
N VAL A 73 -5.93 -7.77 11.56
CA VAL A 73 -7.25 -7.33 12.03
C VAL A 73 -7.83 -6.33 11.02
N LEU A 74 -8.97 -6.69 10.43
CA LEU A 74 -9.71 -5.79 9.56
C LEU A 74 -10.52 -4.78 10.39
N PRO A 75 -10.65 -3.52 9.92
CA PRO A 75 -11.35 -2.48 10.66
C PRO A 75 -12.87 -2.70 10.74
N ALA A 76 -13.43 -3.50 9.84
CA ALA A 76 -14.84 -3.89 9.79
C ALA A 76 -14.98 -5.20 8.99
N PRO A 77 -16.09 -5.94 9.14
CA PRO A 77 -16.40 -7.09 8.30
C PRO A 77 -16.45 -6.72 6.80
N VAL A 78 -15.95 -7.63 5.96
CA VAL A 78 -15.96 -7.50 4.49
C VAL A 78 -16.79 -8.64 3.93
N THR A 79 -18.01 -8.34 3.51
CA THR A 79 -19.03 -9.35 3.15
C THR A 79 -19.74 -9.06 1.85
N ASP A 80 -19.46 -7.92 1.23
CA ASP A 80 -20.07 -7.46 -0.01
C ASP A 80 -19.12 -6.52 -0.78
N VAL A 81 -19.52 -6.16 -2.00
CA VAL A 81 -18.74 -5.28 -2.89
C VAL A 81 -18.45 -3.93 -2.24
N ASP A 82 -19.39 -3.35 -1.51
CA ASP A 82 -19.24 -2.03 -0.90
C ASP A 82 -18.25 -2.03 0.26
N SER A 83 -18.28 -3.07 1.10
CA SER A 83 -17.31 -3.28 2.17
C SER A 83 -15.93 -3.62 1.63
N ALA A 84 -15.84 -4.37 0.53
CA ALA A 84 -14.59 -4.64 -0.18
C ALA A 84 -13.97 -3.34 -0.73
N ALA A 85 -14.77 -2.50 -1.41
CA ALA A 85 -14.32 -1.21 -1.90
C ALA A 85 -13.88 -0.27 -0.76
N ARG A 86 -14.58 -0.27 0.38
CA ARG A 86 -14.16 0.50 1.58
C ARG A 86 -12.81 0.04 2.10
N LEU A 87 -12.58 -1.28 2.19
CA LEU A 87 -11.30 -1.82 2.62
C LEU A 87 -10.18 -1.44 1.63
N ALA A 88 -10.40 -1.63 0.33
CA ALA A 88 -9.44 -1.27 -0.71
C ALA A 88 -9.04 0.22 -0.63
N ARG A 89 -9.99 1.15 -0.53
CA ARG A 89 -9.70 2.58 -0.35
C ARG A 89 -8.81 2.87 0.87
N ARG A 90 -9.05 2.19 1.99
CA ARG A 90 -8.25 2.37 3.21
C ARG A 90 -6.83 1.83 3.04
N VAL A 91 -6.66 0.72 2.33
CA VAL A 91 -5.34 0.17 2.01
C VAL A 91 -4.56 1.18 1.17
N GLU A 92 -5.16 1.65 0.07
CA GLU A 92 -4.51 2.58 -0.84
C GLU A 92 -4.14 3.92 -0.19
N ASP A 93 -5.00 4.45 0.69
CA ASP A 93 -4.69 5.66 1.46
C ASP A 93 -3.47 5.45 2.37
N ARG A 94 -3.41 4.32 3.08
CA ARG A 94 -2.28 4.01 3.97
C ARG A 94 -0.99 3.74 3.21
N SER A 95 -1.06 3.05 2.08
CA SER A 95 0.09 2.84 1.19
C SER A 95 0.60 4.17 0.63
N ALA A 96 -0.30 5.07 0.19
CA ALA A 96 0.08 6.41 -0.24
C ALA A 96 0.80 7.20 0.88
N VAL A 97 0.33 7.13 2.13
CA VAL A 97 1.04 7.76 3.26
C VAL A 97 2.46 7.18 3.43
N ALA A 98 2.61 5.85 3.36
CA ALA A 98 3.92 5.20 3.50
C ALA A 98 4.88 5.58 2.36
N TYR A 99 4.39 5.60 1.12
CA TYR A 99 5.21 5.99 -0.03
C TYR A 99 5.57 7.48 0.00
N ALA A 100 4.68 8.36 0.48
CA ALA A 100 5.03 9.77 0.69
C ALA A 100 6.17 9.95 1.70
N GLN A 101 6.27 9.10 2.72
CA GLN A 101 7.41 9.08 3.64
C GLN A 101 8.69 8.63 2.93
N LEU A 102 8.63 7.58 2.10
CA LEU A 102 9.76 7.15 1.27
C LEU A 102 10.22 8.26 0.32
N VAL A 103 9.30 9.00 -0.32
CA VAL A 103 9.64 10.15 -1.16
C VAL A 103 10.40 11.21 -0.36
N GLY A 104 9.96 11.48 0.87
CA GLY A 104 10.61 12.43 1.77
C GLY A 104 12.00 12.00 2.25
N SER A 105 12.24 10.70 2.40
CA SER A 105 13.49 10.14 2.91
C SER A 105 14.51 9.72 1.85
N SER A 106 14.13 9.69 0.56
CA SER A 106 14.98 9.20 -0.54
C SER A 106 15.41 10.32 -1.49
N VAL A 107 16.34 10.06 -2.41
CA VAL A 107 16.77 10.97 -3.49
C VAL A 107 16.98 10.20 -4.80
N GLY A 108 17.11 10.90 -5.93
CA GLY A 108 17.43 10.29 -7.23
C GLY A 108 16.40 9.25 -7.68
N ASP A 109 16.88 8.13 -8.22
CA ASP A 109 16.03 7.07 -8.78
C ASP A 109 15.12 6.41 -7.73
N VAL A 110 15.59 6.28 -6.49
CA VAL A 110 14.77 5.74 -5.39
C VAL A 110 13.56 6.65 -5.12
N ARG A 111 13.77 7.98 -5.14
CA ARG A 111 12.68 8.94 -5.01
C ARG A 111 11.70 8.85 -6.17
N ALA A 112 12.19 8.65 -7.40
CA ALA A 112 11.33 8.50 -8.57
C ALA A 112 10.41 7.27 -8.43
N VAL A 113 10.96 6.12 -8.03
CA VAL A 113 10.18 4.89 -7.78
C VAL A 113 9.14 5.11 -6.68
N ALA A 114 9.50 5.79 -5.58
CA ALA A 114 8.56 6.08 -4.51
C ALA A 114 7.42 7.03 -4.95
N VAL A 115 7.71 7.99 -5.85
CA VAL A 115 6.69 8.86 -6.46
C VAL A 115 5.74 8.06 -7.35
N ASP A 116 6.25 7.11 -8.13
CA ASP A 116 5.43 6.25 -8.98
C ASP A 116 4.49 5.40 -8.13
N TRP A 117 5.01 4.76 -7.07
CA TRP A 117 4.19 3.96 -6.16
C TRP A 117 3.13 4.79 -5.44
N LEU A 118 3.48 6.01 -5.00
CA LEU A 118 2.54 6.97 -4.43
C LEU A 118 1.42 7.31 -5.40
N THR A 119 1.77 7.61 -6.65
CA THR A 119 0.80 8.00 -7.69
C THR A 119 -0.12 6.84 -8.07
N ASP A 120 0.44 5.64 -8.18
CA ASP A 120 -0.32 4.42 -8.43
C ASP A 120 -1.31 4.12 -7.31
N ALA A 121 -0.88 4.21 -6.04
CA ALA A 121 -1.76 3.96 -4.90
C ALA A 121 -2.91 4.97 -4.84
N ALA A 122 -2.61 6.26 -5.04
CA ALA A 122 -3.64 7.28 -5.12
C ALA A 122 -4.64 7.01 -6.26
N THR A 123 -4.14 6.63 -7.44
CA THR A 123 -4.98 6.31 -8.61
C THR A 123 -5.84 5.06 -8.36
N ARG A 124 -5.30 4.02 -7.73
CA ARG A 124 -6.05 2.82 -7.37
C ARG A 124 -7.12 3.15 -6.33
N GLY A 125 -6.82 3.98 -5.34
CA GLY A 125 -7.80 4.47 -4.37
C GLY A 125 -8.97 5.18 -5.04
N LEU A 126 -8.71 6.03 -6.04
CA LEU A 126 -9.75 6.66 -6.87
C LEU A 126 -10.58 5.64 -7.64
N SER A 127 -9.94 4.59 -8.18
CA SER A 127 -10.66 3.52 -8.88
C SER A 127 -11.65 2.78 -7.94
N TRP A 128 -11.38 2.74 -6.64
CA TRP A 128 -12.28 2.20 -5.61
C TRP A 128 -13.27 3.25 -5.06
N GLY A 129 -13.36 4.42 -5.67
CA GLY A 129 -14.30 5.48 -5.31
C GLY A 129 -13.83 6.41 -4.20
N ALA A 130 -12.52 6.55 -3.97
CA ALA A 130 -12.00 7.58 -3.08
C ALA A 130 -12.26 8.98 -3.66
N SER A 131 -12.34 9.99 -2.78
CA SER A 131 -12.42 11.39 -3.24
C SER A 131 -11.03 11.88 -3.63
N PRO A 132 -10.89 12.67 -4.72
CA PRO A 132 -9.62 13.31 -5.06
C PRO A 132 -9.12 14.21 -3.92
N THR A 133 -7.82 14.16 -3.65
CA THR A 133 -7.16 15.02 -2.66
C THR A 133 -5.98 15.74 -3.30
N ALA A 134 -5.74 16.98 -2.89
CA ALA A 134 -4.48 17.64 -3.20
C ALA A 134 -3.41 17.06 -2.25
N PHE A 135 -2.31 16.57 -2.82
CA PHE A 135 -1.19 15.95 -2.09
C PHE A 135 -1.56 14.64 -1.34
N PRO A 136 -1.87 13.54 -2.06
CA PRO A 136 -2.16 12.24 -1.46
C PRO A 136 -1.06 11.80 -0.50
N GLY A 137 -1.44 11.21 0.63
CA GLY A 137 -0.50 10.75 1.66
C GLY A 137 0.00 11.83 2.62
N LEU A 138 -0.31 13.12 2.38
CA LEU A 138 -0.02 14.21 3.30
C LEU A 138 -1.29 14.67 4.00
N ARG A 139 -1.19 14.98 5.31
CA ARG A 139 -2.30 15.65 6.00
C ARG A 139 -2.33 17.12 5.57
N PRO A 140 -3.48 17.65 5.14
CA PRO A 140 -3.58 19.08 4.85
C PRO A 140 -3.27 19.88 6.13
N VAL A 141 -2.40 20.88 6.02
CA VAL A 141 -2.13 21.83 7.11
C VAL A 141 -3.42 22.59 7.39
N THR A 142 -4.10 22.20 8.47
CA THR A 142 -5.23 22.97 9.00
C THR A 142 -4.62 24.18 9.71
N SER A 143 -4.87 25.36 9.16
CA SER A 143 -4.47 26.66 9.73
C SER A 143 -5.45 27.09 10.83
#